data_AF-A0A437LAN0-F1
#
_entry.id   AF-A0A437LAN0-F1
#
_cell.length_a   1.000
_cell.length_b   1.000
_cell.length_c   1.000
_cell.angle_alpha   90.00
_cell.angle_beta   90.00
_cell.angle_gamma   90.00
#
_symmetry.space_group_name_H-M   'P 1'
#
loop_
_entity.id
_entity.type
_entity.pdbx_description
1 polymer ?
#
loop_
_entity_poly.entity_id
_entity_poly.type
_entity_poly.pdbx_seq_one_letter_code
_entity_poly.pdbx_strand_id
1 'polypeptide(L)'
;MQQGTSHQKGMAHLVSQQGPSLTSPAQHPRVDGSREALGSLGAGASFGPTFVGNLTMPCELWLYPEFLGSLDPQSSADWHQRHSRRSMSQALLSFLRGEGPDGAGRTLNEVLGRDDDWWEAKHDFVQWLFPNPLPSRANPRAPLLSDAVIEVVQRDAEIQANVDRALLRFTQFLGFELTDEGYVLLESWPTAKKRWFSRDTHNGMRLTRTLKFLTGIGREEQAEVLVAALLKMCRDEVGCGITPMTRSYWRSTLDMALAPVPRTFVARAVVNA
;
A
#
# COMPACT_ATOMS: atom_id res chain seq x y z
N MET A 1 35.11 57.02 -10.58
CA MET A 1 34.38 58.25 -10.97
C MET A 1 33.16 57.82 -11.79
N GLN A 2 31.98 58.29 -11.36
CA GLN A 2 30.72 58.56 -12.10
C GLN A 2 30.18 57.47 -13.06
N GLN A 3 29.05 56.80 -12.75
CA GLN A 3 27.64 57.23 -12.80
C GLN A 3 27.09 57.56 -14.20
N GLY A 4 25.93 56.97 -14.52
CA GLY A 4 24.95 57.41 -15.53
C GLY A 4 24.21 56.22 -16.18
N THR A 5 23.03 55.78 -15.70
CA THR A 5 21.66 56.22 -16.11
C THR A 5 21.36 55.99 -17.60
N SER A 6 20.24 55.46 -18.12
CA SER A 6 18.89 55.15 -17.62
C SER A 6 18.00 54.76 -18.85
N HIS A 7 16.75 54.30 -18.63
CA HIS A 7 15.59 54.23 -19.56
C HIS A 7 15.52 53.05 -20.56
N GLN A 8 14.38 52.45 -20.92
CA GLN A 8 12.97 52.51 -20.47
C GLN A 8 12.17 51.32 -21.08
N LYS A 9 11.05 51.02 -20.41
CA LYS A 9 9.84 50.24 -20.74
C LYS A 9 9.47 49.96 -22.22
N GLY A 10 8.88 48.79 -22.45
CA GLY A 10 7.92 48.51 -23.52
C GLY A 10 6.80 47.59 -23.04
N MET A 11 5.59 48.14 -22.86
CA MET A 11 4.32 47.40 -22.70
C MET A 11 3.73 47.14 -24.09
N ALA A 12 3.08 46.00 -24.30
CA ALA A 12 2.05 45.85 -25.32
C ALA A 12 0.88 45.03 -24.77
N HIS A 13 -0.27 45.69 -24.66
CA HIS A 13 -1.62 45.15 -24.47
C HIS A 13 -2.29 44.95 -25.84
N LEU A 14 -3.34 44.11 -25.87
CA LEU A 14 -4.52 44.04 -26.78
C LEU A 14 -4.71 42.61 -27.32
N VAL A 15 -5.90 41.99 -27.45
CA VAL A 15 -7.25 42.25 -26.93
C VAL A 15 -8.10 40.98 -27.19
N SER A 16 -9.12 40.80 -26.34
CA SER A 16 -10.21 39.81 -26.37
C SER A 16 -11.04 39.83 -27.66
N GLN A 17 -11.70 38.72 -28.05
CA GLN A 17 -13.10 38.70 -28.51
C GLN A 17 -13.78 37.34 -28.29
N GLN A 18 -15.08 37.39 -27.95
CA GLN A 18 -16.00 36.29 -27.61
C GLN A 18 -17.08 36.09 -28.70
N GLY A 19 -17.59 34.85 -28.81
CA GLY A 19 -19.00 34.50 -29.09
C GLY A 19 -19.39 34.16 -30.54
N PRO A 20 -20.54 33.47 -30.81
CA PRO A 20 -21.64 33.12 -29.89
C PRO A 20 -22.18 31.66 -29.96
N SER A 21 -23.11 31.35 -29.05
CA SER A 21 -23.93 30.12 -28.88
C SER A 21 -25.06 29.96 -29.91
N LEU A 22 -25.67 28.75 -30.02
CA LEU A 22 -27.13 28.50 -30.14
C LEU A 22 -27.52 26.98 -30.19
N THR A 23 -28.40 26.57 -29.26
CA THR A 23 -29.58 25.66 -29.31
C THR A 23 -29.56 24.16 -29.78
N SER A 24 -30.24 23.34 -28.96
CA SER A 24 -30.69 21.91 -29.04
C SER A 24 -31.92 21.69 -29.96
N PRO A 25 -32.67 20.54 -30.02
CA PRO A 25 -32.46 19.12 -29.64
C PRO A 25 -32.90 18.08 -30.75
N ALA A 26 -32.78 16.77 -30.49
CA ALA A 26 -33.87 15.74 -30.55
C ALA A 26 -33.51 14.31 -31.06
N GLN A 27 -34.25 13.34 -30.50
CA GLN A 27 -34.72 12.04 -31.04
C GLN A 27 -34.03 10.71 -30.65
N HIS A 28 -34.68 10.04 -29.70
CA HIS A 28 -34.85 8.58 -29.54
C HIS A 28 -35.56 7.97 -30.78
N PRO A 29 -35.45 6.64 -31.07
CA PRO A 29 -36.37 5.66 -30.45
C PRO A 29 -35.87 4.20 -30.32
N ARG A 30 -36.75 3.37 -29.70
CA ARG A 30 -36.87 1.89 -29.76
C ARG A 30 -36.13 1.09 -28.66
N VAL A 31 -36.69 0.05 -28.02
CA VAL A 31 -37.96 -0.69 -28.18
C VAL A 31 -38.29 -1.41 -26.85
N ASP A 32 -39.60 -1.55 -26.64
CA ASP A 32 -40.36 -2.25 -25.59
C ASP A 32 -40.46 -3.78 -25.84
N GLY A 33 -40.86 -4.55 -24.83
CA GLY A 33 -41.38 -5.93 -24.96
C GLY A 33 -40.53 -6.99 -24.27
N SER A 34 -40.90 -7.50 -23.07
CA SER A 34 -41.92 -8.56 -22.84
C SER A 34 -41.52 -9.92 -23.44
N ARG A 35 -41.74 -11.10 -22.87
CA ARG A 35 -42.29 -11.70 -21.64
C ARG A 35 -42.43 -13.20 -22.02
N GLU A 36 -42.41 -14.12 -21.05
CA GLU A 36 -42.95 -15.51 -21.17
C GLU A 36 -42.19 -16.50 -22.09
N ALA A 37 -42.23 -17.83 -21.92
CA ALA A 37 -42.81 -18.74 -20.93
C ALA A 37 -42.19 -20.14 -21.09
N LEU A 38 -42.42 -20.93 -20.03
CA LEU A 38 -42.36 -22.37 -19.86
C LEU A 38 -42.62 -23.26 -21.09
N GLY A 39 -41.91 -24.39 -21.15
CA GLY A 39 -42.23 -25.53 -22.01
C GLY A 39 -41.66 -26.82 -21.43
N SER A 40 -42.55 -27.65 -20.88
CA SER A 40 -42.31 -28.97 -20.29
C SER A 40 -42.50 -30.09 -21.33
N LEU A 41 -41.58 -31.07 -21.33
CA LEU A 41 -41.74 -32.47 -21.77
C LEU A 41 -40.72 -33.26 -20.91
N GLY A 42 -40.97 -34.41 -20.28
CA GLY A 42 -41.97 -35.44 -20.51
C GLY A 42 -41.27 -36.81 -20.48
N ALA A 43 -41.18 -37.39 -19.28
CA ALA A 43 -41.06 -38.81 -18.87
C ALA A 43 -40.34 -39.87 -19.75
N GLY A 44 -39.48 -40.68 -19.10
CA GLY A 44 -39.14 -42.03 -19.55
C GLY A 44 -37.95 -42.71 -18.85
N ALA A 45 -38.19 -43.26 -17.64
CA ALA A 45 -37.61 -44.44 -16.95
C ALA A 45 -36.25 -45.05 -17.39
N SER A 46 -35.40 -45.66 -16.56
CA SER A 46 -35.24 -45.91 -15.12
C SER A 46 -34.00 -46.80 -15.00
N PHE A 47 -32.94 -46.40 -14.29
CA PHE A 47 -32.03 -47.31 -13.57
C PHE A 47 -31.29 -46.48 -12.52
N GLY A 48 -31.65 -46.68 -11.24
CA GLY A 48 -30.90 -46.17 -10.08
C GLY A 48 -29.77 -47.13 -9.66
N PRO A 49 -29.03 -46.85 -8.56
CA PRO A 49 -29.38 -45.92 -7.49
C PRO A 49 -28.44 -44.71 -7.34
N THR A 50 -29.07 -43.54 -7.22
CA THR A 50 -28.77 -42.43 -6.30
C THR A 50 -27.30 -42.09 -5.99
N PHE A 51 -26.82 -41.00 -6.60
CA PHE A 51 -25.83 -40.13 -5.99
C PHE A 51 -26.42 -38.72 -5.89
N VAL A 52 -27.10 -38.43 -4.79
CA VAL A 52 -27.50 -37.08 -4.39
C VAL A 52 -27.06 -36.91 -2.95
N GLY A 53 -26.26 -35.88 -2.69
CA GLY A 53 -25.97 -35.48 -1.32
C GLY A 53 -24.70 -34.68 -1.20
N ASN A 54 -24.85 -33.35 -1.21
CA ASN A 54 -24.02 -32.44 -0.43
C ASN A 54 -23.60 -33.11 0.89
N LEU A 55 -22.31 -33.35 1.08
CA LEU A 55 -21.76 -33.67 2.38
C LEU A 55 -21.10 -32.41 2.94
N THR A 56 -21.93 -31.55 3.53
CA THR A 56 -21.60 -31.01 4.86
C THR A 56 -21.20 -32.21 5.72
N MET A 57 -19.94 -32.25 6.14
CA MET A 57 -19.48 -33.29 7.05
C MET A 57 -20.16 -33.10 8.41
N PRO A 58 -20.88 -34.11 8.94
CA PRO A 58 -21.40 -34.07 10.31
C PRO A 58 -20.25 -34.08 11.31
N CYS A 59 -20.38 -33.34 12.40
CA CYS A 59 -19.39 -33.22 13.48
C CYS A 59 -19.07 -34.51 14.27
N GLU A 60 -19.43 -35.71 13.80
CA GLU A 60 -19.33 -36.95 14.60
C GLU A 60 -18.41 -38.04 14.00
N LEU A 61 -17.56 -37.70 13.02
CA LEU A 61 -16.51 -38.63 12.55
C LEU A 61 -15.16 -38.50 13.28
N TRP A 62 -15.12 -37.85 14.44
CA TRP A 62 -13.95 -37.79 15.34
C TRP A 62 -13.66 -39.09 16.11
N LEU A 63 -14.28 -40.23 15.74
CA LEU A 63 -14.22 -41.48 16.51
C LEU A 63 -13.68 -42.69 15.73
N TYR A 64 -12.82 -42.48 14.74
CA TYR A 64 -12.03 -43.56 14.12
C TYR A 64 -10.52 -43.30 14.28
N PRO A 65 -9.88 -43.81 15.35
CA PRO A 65 -8.45 -43.59 15.61
C PRO A 65 -7.51 -44.33 14.65
N GLU A 66 -8.02 -45.25 13.83
CA GLU A 66 -7.18 -46.22 13.09
C GLU A 66 -6.66 -45.69 11.74
N PHE A 67 -7.02 -44.46 11.36
CA PHE A 67 -6.56 -43.82 10.12
C PHE A 67 -5.84 -42.48 10.33
N LEU A 68 -5.67 -42.02 11.58
CA LEU A 68 -4.87 -40.85 11.92
C LEU A 68 -3.51 -41.31 12.45
N GLY A 69 -2.65 -41.72 11.51
CA GLY A 69 -1.22 -41.78 11.77
C GLY A 69 -0.71 -40.41 12.20
N SER A 70 -0.41 -40.27 13.49
CA SER A 70 0.46 -39.25 14.10
C SER A 70 0.36 -37.82 13.55
N LEU A 71 -0.81 -37.19 13.64
CA LEU A 71 -0.85 -35.72 13.56
C LEU A 71 -0.77 -35.16 14.98
N ASP A 72 0.44 -34.79 15.38
CA ASP A 72 0.67 -33.91 16.52
C ASP A 72 -0.21 -32.64 16.34
N PRO A 73 -1.09 -32.30 17.31
CA PRO A 73 -1.91 -31.09 17.27
C PRO A 73 -1.10 -29.79 17.06
N GLN A 74 0.15 -29.75 17.57
CA GLN A 74 1.08 -28.65 17.27
C GLN A 74 1.41 -28.63 15.77
N SER A 75 1.63 -29.78 15.14
CA SER A 75 1.94 -29.86 13.71
C SER A 75 0.82 -29.33 12.81
N SER A 76 -0.45 -29.49 13.20
CA SER A 76 -1.61 -28.98 12.46
C SER A 76 -1.76 -27.46 12.59
N ALA A 77 -1.62 -26.93 13.81
CA ALA A 77 -1.61 -25.48 14.05
C ALA A 77 -0.43 -24.79 13.35
N ASP A 78 0.76 -25.40 13.44
CA ASP A 78 1.97 -24.95 12.74
C ASP A 78 1.84 -25.06 11.22
N TRP A 79 1.12 -26.07 10.71
CA TRP A 79 0.83 -26.21 9.29
C TRP A 79 -0.07 -25.09 8.80
N HIS A 80 -1.21 -24.84 9.45
CA HIS A 80 -2.12 -23.74 9.08
C HIS A 80 -1.44 -22.38 9.15
N GLN A 81 -0.64 -22.13 10.20
CA GLN A 81 0.07 -20.86 10.35
C GLN A 81 1.14 -20.67 9.26
N ARG A 82 1.91 -21.71 8.92
CA ARG A 82 2.91 -21.65 7.85
C ARG A 82 2.28 -21.48 6.46
N HIS A 83 1.18 -22.17 6.18
CA HIS A 83 0.48 -22.05 4.88
C HIS A 83 -0.22 -20.70 4.74
N SER A 84 -0.86 -20.20 5.80
CA SER A 84 -1.45 -18.86 5.84
C SER A 84 -0.40 -17.77 5.65
N ARG A 85 0.78 -17.89 6.28
CA ARG A 85 1.89 -16.95 6.08
C ARG A 85 2.45 -16.99 4.65
N ARG A 86 2.66 -18.20 4.07
CA ARG A 86 3.09 -18.35 2.67
C ARG A 86 2.08 -17.73 1.70
N SER A 87 0.80 -17.97 1.92
CA SER A 87 -0.30 -17.38 1.14
C SER A 87 -0.31 -15.85 1.24
N MET A 88 -0.09 -15.29 2.43
CA MET A 88 -0.03 -13.84 2.64
C MET A 88 1.20 -13.19 2.02
N SER A 89 2.39 -13.81 2.12
CA SER A 89 3.60 -13.32 1.45
C SER A 89 3.43 -13.29 -0.07
N GLN A 90 2.81 -14.32 -0.65
CA GLN A 90 2.50 -14.35 -2.08
C GLN A 90 1.48 -13.27 -2.47
N ALA A 91 0.42 -13.08 -1.68
CA ALA A 91 -0.56 -12.02 -1.91
C ALA A 91 0.09 -10.62 -1.85
N LEU A 92 0.97 -10.37 -0.88
CA LEU A 92 1.72 -9.12 -0.79
C LEU A 92 2.58 -8.89 -2.03
N LEU A 93 3.36 -9.90 -2.45
CA LEU A 93 4.23 -9.78 -3.62
C LEU A 93 3.43 -9.55 -4.90
N SER A 94 2.29 -10.24 -5.06
CA SER A 94 1.37 -10.04 -6.19
C SER A 94 0.77 -8.63 -6.18
N PHE A 95 0.38 -8.11 -5.01
CA PHE A 95 -0.10 -6.73 -4.87
C PHE A 95 0.99 -5.71 -5.21
N LEU A 96 2.21 -5.86 -4.68
CA LEU A 96 3.33 -4.96 -4.94
C LEU A 96 3.77 -5.00 -6.42
N ARG A 97 3.63 -6.16 -7.08
CA ARG A 97 3.87 -6.26 -8.52
C ARG A 97 2.74 -5.63 -9.34
N GLY A 98 1.55 -5.45 -8.75
CA GLY A 98 0.37 -4.91 -9.42
C GLY A 98 -0.52 -5.97 -10.09
N GLU A 99 -0.26 -7.24 -9.81
CA GLU A 99 -0.97 -8.41 -10.38
C GLU A 99 -2.15 -8.85 -9.52
N GLY A 100 -2.19 -8.44 -8.25
CA GLY A 100 -3.17 -8.88 -7.28
C GLY A 100 -3.72 -7.74 -6.41
N PRO A 101 -4.85 -7.97 -5.73
CA PRO A 101 -5.39 -7.01 -4.79
C PRO A 101 -4.71 -7.09 -3.42
N ASP A 102 -4.86 -6.02 -2.64
CA ASP A 102 -4.60 -6.06 -1.21
C ASP A 102 -5.69 -6.84 -0.45
N GLY A 103 -5.54 -6.94 0.86
CA GLY A 103 -6.49 -7.66 1.73
C GLY A 103 -7.89 -7.06 1.80
N ALA A 104 -8.13 -5.89 1.19
CA ALA A 104 -9.45 -5.27 1.06
C ALA A 104 -10.00 -5.38 -0.37
N GLY A 105 -9.32 -6.10 -1.27
CA GLY A 105 -9.76 -6.29 -2.66
C GLY A 105 -9.35 -5.16 -3.60
N ARG A 106 -8.46 -4.25 -3.19
CA ARG A 106 -8.03 -3.09 -4.01
C ARG A 106 -6.73 -3.41 -4.74
N THR A 107 -6.66 -3.13 -6.03
CA THR A 107 -5.41 -3.21 -6.79
C THR A 107 -4.47 -2.05 -6.46
N LEU A 108 -3.18 -2.21 -6.75
CA LEU A 108 -2.19 -1.14 -6.56
C LEU A 108 -2.59 0.14 -7.31
N ASN A 109 -2.99 0.02 -8.58
CA ASN A 109 -3.37 1.17 -9.40
C ASN A 109 -4.60 1.89 -8.84
N GLU A 110 -5.59 1.16 -8.33
CA GLU A 110 -6.74 1.77 -7.67
C GLU A 110 -6.31 2.54 -6.42
N VAL A 111 -5.44 1.98 -5.57
CA VAL A 111 -4.93 2.66 -4.35
C VAL A 111 -4.17 3.94 -4.71
N LEU A 112 -3.23 3.85 -5.66
CA LEU A 112 -2.41 4.99 -6.07
C LEU A 112 -3.24 6.09 -6.76
N GLY A 113 -4.31 5.69 -7.47
CA GLY A 113 -5.23 6.61 -8.16
C GLY A 113 -6.28 7.27 -7.28
N ARG A 114 -6.37 6.95 -5.97
CA ARG A 114 -7.27 7.64 -5.03
C ARG A 114 -6.79 9.06 -4.72
N ASP A 115 -7.75 9.93 -4.42
CA ASP A 115 -7.49 11.30 -3.97
C ASP A 115 -6.90 11.37 -2.56
N ASP A 116 -6.47 12.57 -2.17
CA ASP A 116 -5.83 12.80 -0.87
C ASP A 116 -6.80 12.67 0.31
N ASP A 117 -8.09 12.95 0.12
CA ASP A 117 -9.08 12.79 1.20
C ASP A 117 -9.28 11.31 1.54
N TRP A 118 -9.26 10.43 0.53
CA TRP A 118 -9.26 9.00 0.74
C TRP A 118 -7.96 8.51 1.38
N TRP A 119 -6.80 9.01 0.95
CA TRP A 119 -5.50 8.66 1.55
C TRP A 119 -5.42 9.09 3.03
N GLU A 120 -6.02 10.23 3.39
CA GLU A 120 -6.13 10.66 4.79
C GLU A 120 -7.11 9.75 5.56
N ALA A 121 -8.29 9.46 5.02
CA ALA A 121 -9.35 8.73 5.71
C ALA A 121 -9.12 7.22 5.85
N LYS A 122 -8.35 6.59 4.94
CA LYS A 122 -8.06 5.15 4.96
C LYS A 122 -6.63 4.90 5.44
N HIS A 123 -6.47 3.91 6.31
CA HIS A 123 -5.22 3.69 7.05
C HIS A 123 -4.58 2.33 6.79
N ASP A 124 -5.30 1.42 6.15
CA ASP A 124 -4.93 0.01 6.01
C ASP A 124 -4.05 -0.25 4.79
N PHE A 125 -4.30 0.44 3.67
CA PHE A 125 -3.54 0.28 2.43
C PHE A 125 -2.04 0.58 2.60
N VAL A 126 -1.67 1.53 3.46
CA VAL A 126 -0.26 1.92 3.67
C VAL A 126 0.58 0.77 4.22
N GLN A 127 -0.05 -0.19 4.90
CA GLN A 127 0.61 -1.39 5.43
C GLN A 127 0.93 -2.41 4.32
N TRP A 128 0.23 -2.32 3.19
CA TRP A 128 0.50 -3.11 1.99
C TRP A 128 1.50 -2.43 1.06
N LEU A 129 1.45 -1.09 0.94
CA LEU A 129 2.46 -0.33 0.19
C LEU A 129 3.84 -0.39 0.85
N PHE A 130 3.88 -0.27 2.19
CA PHE A 130 5.11 -0.21 2.98
C PHE A 130 5.01 -1.18 4.18
N PRO A 131 5.06 -2.51 3.94
CA PRO A 131 5.01 -3.50 5.01
C PRO A 131 6.23 -3.37 5.94
N ASN A 132 6.04 -3.67 7.22
CA ASN A 132 7.12 -3.68 8.21
C ASN A 132 7.46 -5.12 8.63
N PRO A 133 8.68 -5.37 9.14
CA PRO A 133 9.07 -6.70 9.62
C PRO A 133 8.33 -7.09 10.91
N LEU A 134 7.87 -6.10 11.68
CA LEU A 134 7.11 -6.32 12.91
C LEU A 134 5.59 -6.28 12.64
N PRO A 135 4.81 -7.18 13.25
CA PRO A 135 3.36 -7.15 13.18
C PRO A 135 2.78 -5.79 13.55
N SER A 136 1.81 -5.34 12.76
CA SER A 136 1.10 -4.10 13.06
C SER A 136 0.19 -4.29 14.27
N ARG A 137 0.42 -3.50 15.33
CA ARG A 137 -0.47 -3.47 16.51
C ARG A 137 -1.91 -3.08 16.18
N ALA A 138 -2.11 -2.31 15.10
CA ALA A 138 -3.42 -1.84 14.66
C ALA A 138 -4.13 -2.83 13.72
N ASN A 139 -3.38 -3.70 13.02
CA ASN A 139 -3.95 -4.67 12.09
C ASN A 139 -3.10 -5.95 12.09
N PRO A 140 -3.46 -6.96 12.92
CA PRO A 140 -2.74 -8.22 12.98
C PRO A 140 -2.72 -9.01 11.66
N ARG A 141 -3.62 -8.68 10.72
CA ARG A 141 -3.70 -9.30 9.39
C ARG A 141 -2.86 -8.57 8.33
N ALA A 142 -2.14 -7.51 8.70
CA ALA A 142 -1.23 -6.83 7.80
C ALA A 142 -0.09 -7.76 7.37
N PRO A 143 0.32 -7.75 6.09
CA PRO A 143 1.43 -8.56 5.64
C PRO A 143 2.73 -8.08 6.28
N LEU A 144 3.65 -9.04 6.52
CA LEU A 144 4.95 -8.78 7.12
C LEU A 144 6.03 -8.69 6.06
N LEU A 145 6.97 -7.77 6.26
CA LEU A 145 8.21 -7.72 5.51
C LEU A 145 9.20 -8.76 6.08
N SER A 146 9.02 -10.03 5.71
CA SER A 146 9.95 -11.12 6.07
C SER A 146 11.18 -11.14 5.15
N ASP A 147 12.28 -11.76 5.58
CA ASP A 147 13.51 -11.93 4.77
C ASP A 147 13.23 -12.50 3.37
N ALA A 148 12.36 -13.52 3.27
CA ALA A 148 11.96 -14.09 1.98
C ALA A 148 11.22 -13.11 1.05
N VAL A 149 10.45 -12.17 1.63
CA VAL A 149 9.77 -11.11 0.87
C VAL A 149 10.80 -10.06 0.46
N ILE A 150 11.70 -9.66 1.36
CA ILE A 150 12.78 -8.70 1.06
C ILE A 150 13.61 -9.19 -0.13
N GLU A 151 14.01 -10.46 -0.12
CA GLU A 151 14.80 -11.04 -1.22
C GLU A 151 14.09 -10.97 -2.58
N VAL A 152 12.78 -11.18 -2.62
CA VAL A 152 12.01 -11.06 -3.87
C VAL A 152 11.88 -9.59 -4.27
N VAL A 153 11.49 -8.72 -3.32
CA VAL A 153 11.35 -7.28 -3.56
C VAL A 153 12.65 -6.73 -4.16
N GLN A 154 13.81 -7.05 -3.59
CA GLN A 154 15.12 -6.57 -4.05
C GLN A 154 15.50 -7.00 -5.47
N ARG A 155 15.02 -8.15 -5.94
CA ARG A 155 15.38 -8.73 -7.24
C ARG A 155 14.35 -8.45 -8.34
N ASP A 156 13.15 -8.03 -7.98
CA ASP A 156 12.02 -7.87 -8.89
C ASP A 156 11.89 -6.41 -9.34
N ALA A 157 12.30 -6.14 -10.59
CA ALA A 157 12.32 -4.79 -11.14
C ALA A 157 10.94 -4.12 -11.22
N GLU A 158 9.87 -4.90 -11.40
CA GLU A 158 8.50 -4.36 -11.48
C GLU A 158 8.00 -3.93 -10.10
N ILE A 159 8.26 -4.76 -9.08
CA ILE A 159 8.00 -4.38 -7.68
C ILE A 159 8.79 -3.11 -7.31
N GLN A 160 10.07 -3.04 -7.68
CA GLN A 160 10.92 -1.87 -7.41
C GLN A 160 10.35 -0.60 -8.04
N ALA A 161 9.93 -0.65 -9.32
CA ALA A 161 9.30 0.49 -9.99
C ALA A 161 7.96 0.89 -9.32
N ASN A 162 7.19 -0.07 -8.84
CA ASN A 162 5.94 0.19 -8.12
C ASN A 162 6.18 0.78 -6.72
N VAL A 163 7.26 0.41 -6.04
CA VAL A 163 7.70 1.08 -4.80
C VAL A 163 8.03 2.55 -5.06
N ASP A 164 8.73 2.85 -6.15
CA ASP A 164 9.03 4.24 -6.54
C ASP A 164 7.75 5.04 -6.81
N ARG A 165 6.78 4.45 -7.53
CA ARG A 165 5.45 5.06 -7.75
C ARG A 165 4.69 5.30 -6.44
N ALA A 166 4.73 4.35 -5.52
CA ALA A 166 4.07 4.47 -4.23
C ALA A 166 4.72 5.56 -3.36
N LEU A 167 6.05 5.64 -3.37
CA LEU A 167 6.80 6.67 -2.65
C LEU A 167 6.49 8.07 -3.20
N LEU A 168 6.54 8.25 -4.52
CA LEU A 168 6.20 9.51 -5.18
C LEU A 168 4.78 9.95 -4.84
N ARG A 169 3.79 9.05 -4.97
CA ARG A 169 2.40 9.36 -4.62
C ARG A 169 2.26 9.76 -3.16
N PHE A 170 3.00 9.12 -2.26
CA PHE A 170 2.96 9.41 -0.83
C PHE A 170 3.59 10.77 -0.50
N THR A 171 4.71 11.16 -1.10
CA THR A 171 5.28 12.50 -0.89
C THR A 171 4.37 13.57 -1.47
N GLN A 172 3.76 13.34 -2.64
CA GLN A 172 2.77 14.24 -3.22
C GLN A 172 1.54 14.44 -2.32
N PHE A 173 1.04 13.36 -1.70
CA PHE A 173 -0.01 13.43 -0.67
C PHE A 173 0.41 14.28 0.55
N LEU A 174 1.69 14.21 0.93
CA LEU A 174 2.27 15.05 1.99
C LEU A 174 2.57 16.49 1.52
N GLY A 175 2.34 16.81 0.25
CA GLY A 175 2.45 18.15 -0.31
C GLY A 175 3.86 18.56 -0.71
N PHE A 176 4.75 17.60 -0.98
CA PHE A 176 6.10 17.89 -1.46
C PHE A 176 6.63 16.82 -2.41
N GLU A 177 7.69 17.15 -3.15
CA GLU A 177 8.49 16.18 -3.92
C GLU A 177 9.96 16.31 -3.53
N LEU A 178 10.69 15.20 -3.63
CA LEU A 178 12.13 15.18 -3.40
C LEU A 178 12.86 15.72 -4.63
N THR A 179 13.95 16.44 -4.39
CA THR A 179 14.84 16.96 -5.43
C THR A 179 16.28 16.75 -5.01
N ASP A 180 17.23 16.95 -5.93
CA ASP A 180 18.67 16.88 -5.63
C ASP A 180 19.09 17.89 -4.54
N GLU A 181 18.32 18.97 -4.35
CA GLU A 181 18.56 20.03 -3.37
C GLU A 181 17.77 19.82 -2.05
N GLY A 182 17.01 18.73 -1.96
CA GLY A 182 16.19 18.38 -0.79
C GLY A 182 14.72 18.16 -1.17
N TYR A 183 13.93 19.23 -1.16
CA TYR A 183 12.49 19.16 -1.48
C TYR A 183 11.97 20.43 -2.14
N VAL A 184 10.88 20.26 -2.88
CA VAL A 184 10.02 21.35 -3.37
C VAL A 184 8.60 21.17 -2.82
N LEU A 185 7.98 22.27 -2.40
CA LEU A 185 6.59 22.27 -1.95
C LEU A 185 5.64 22.32 -3.15
N LEU A 186 4.60 21.49 -3.11
CA LEU A 186 3.56 21.47 -4.13
C LEU A 186 2.47 22.51 -3.82
N GLU A 187 1.63 22.81 -4.81
CA GLU A 187 0.45 23.67 -4.61
C GLU A 187 -0.50 23.14 -3.52
N SER A 188 -0.51 21.83 -3.29
CA SER A 188 -1.29 21.16 -2.24
C SER A 188 -0.73 21.38 -0.82
N TRP A 189 0.49 21.92 -0.67
CA TRP A 189 1.17 22.09 0.62
C TRP A 189 0.32 22.79 1.69
N PRO A 190 -0.38 23.92 1.44
CA PRO A 190 -1.19 24.58 2.47
C PRO A 190 -2.27 23.67 3.07
N THR A 191 -2.79 22.74 2.28
CA THR A 191 -3.77 21.73 2.72
C THR A 191 -3.07 20.57 3.41
N ALA A 192 -2.05 19.98 2.79
CA ALA A 192 -1.31 18.85 3.34
C ALA A 192 -0.66 19.19 4.70
N LYS A 193 -0.10 20.39 4.82
CA LYS A 193 0.50 20.91 6.06
C LYS A 193 -0.44 20.81 7.26
N LYS A 194 -1.74 21.08 7.07
CA LYS A 194 -2.76 20.99 8.13
C LYS A 194 -3.06 19.54 8.54
N ARG A 195 -2.93 18.59 7.62
CA ARG A 195 -3.18 17.15 7.83
C ARG A 195 -2.04 16.47 8.60
N TRP A 196 -0.79 16.87 8.40
CA TRP A 196 0.34 16.12 8.97
C TRP A 196 1.50 16.93 9.56
N PHE A 197 1.74 18.17 9.12
CA PHE A 197 2.98 18.87 9.47
C PHE A 197 2.81 19.84 10.64
N SER A 198 1.70 20.58 10.68
CA SER A 198 1.44 21.56 11.74
C SER A 198 1.07 20.94 13.09
N ARG A 199 0.80 19.64 13.12
CA ARG A 199 0.63 18.83 14.31
C ARG A 199 1.16 17.45 14.01
N ASP A 200 1.74 16.79 15.00
CA ASP A 200 2.16 15.40 14.88
C ASP A 200 0.94 14.48 14.82
N THR A 201 0.55 14.07 13.61
CA THR A 201 -0.60 13.19 13.38
C THR A 201 -0.15 11.77 13.06
N HIS A 202 -1.12 10.90 12.80
CA HIS A 202 -0.86 9.53 12.42
C HIS A 202 0.01 9.39 11.14
N ASN A 203 0.09 10.44 10.30
CA ASN A 203 0.98 10.49 9.15
C ASN A 203 2.47 10.49 9.53
N GLY A 204 2.84 10.97 10.72
CA GLY A 204 4.21 10.83 11.24
C GLY A 204 4.60 9.36 11.44
N MET A 205 3.65 8.52 11.88
CA MET A 205 3.84 7.07 11.97
C MET A 205 3.86 6.38 10.61
N ARG A 206 3.09 6.89 9.63
CA ARG A 206 3.15 6.38 8.24
C ARG A 206 4.52 6.66 7.60
N LEU A 207 5.06 7.87 7.78
CA LEU A 207 6.41 8.23 7.37
C LEU A 207 7.47 7.31 8.01
N THR A 208 7.40 7.07 9.33
CA THR A 208 8.30 6.13 9.99
C THR A 208 8.21 4.71 9.40
N ARG A 209 7.01 4.26 9.03
CA ARG A 209 6.81 2.96 8.36
C ARG A 209 7.45 2.95 6.98
N THR A 210 7.23 3.98 6.16
CA THR A 210 7.84 4.08 4.82
C THR A 210 9.37 4.06 4.92
N LEU A 211 9.95 4.82 5.84
CA LEU A 211 11.39 4.83 6.08
C LEU A 211 11.93 3.46 6.50
N LYS A 212 11.25 2.78 7.43
CA LYS A 212 11.62 1.41 7.83
C LYS A 212 11.54 0.42 6.68
N PHE A 213 10.54 0.54 5.82
CA PHE A 213 10.40 -0.29 4.64
C PHE A 213 11.56 -0.06 3.67
N LEU A 214 11.87 1.21 3.33
CA LEU A 214 12.97 1.57 2.43
C LEU A 214 14.32 1.03 2.95
N THR A 215 14.66 1.26 4.22
CA THR A 215 15.86 0.68 4.82
C THR A 215 15.80 -0.86 4.79
N GLY A 216 14.66 -1.45 5.14
CA GLY A 216 14.50 -2.90 5.20
C GLY A 216 14.69 -3.61 3.86
N ILE A 217 14.44 -2.92 2.74
CA ILE A 217 14.66 -3.46 1.39
C ILE A 217 15.99 -3.05 0.77
N GLY A 218 16.90 -2.43 1.52
CA GLY A 218 18.22 -2.02 1.01
C GLY A 218 18.18 -0.77 0.12
N ARG A 219 17.29 0.18 0.42
CA ARG A 219 17.21 1.51 -0.21
C ARG A 219 17.58 2.61 0.78
N GLU A 220 18.71 2.44 1.45
CA GLU A 220 19.23 3.33 2.48
C GLU A 220 19.40 4.76 1.96
N GLU A 221 20.00 4.93 0.78
CA GLU A 221 20.24 6.25 0.18
C GLU A 221 18.93 7.03 0.00
N GLN A 222 17.88 6.39 -0.52
CA GLN A 222 16.56 7.02 -0.64
C GLN A 222 15.94 7.34 0.73
N ALA A 223 16.13 6.47 1.73
CA ALA A 223 15.67 6.73 3.09
C ALA A 223 16.41 7.93 3.71
N GLU A 224 17.72 8.04 3.50
CA GLU A 224 18.56 9.15 3.96
C GLU A 224 18.12 10.49 3.36
N VAL A 225 17.92 10.53 2.03
CA VAL A 225 17.42 11.71 1.33
C VAL A 225 16.06 12.13 1.89
N LEU A 226 15.14 11.18 2.08
CA LEU A 226 13.83 11.47 2.64
C LEU A 226 13.91 11.98 4.10
N VAL A 227 14.73 11.35 4.96
CA VAL A 227 14.94 11.83 6.34
C VAL A 227 15.53 13.24 6.34
N ALA A 228 16.53 13.50 5.51
CA ALA A 228 17.17 14.81 5.39
C ALA A 228 16.16 15.88 4.97
N ALA A 229 15.33 15.59 3.96
CA ALA A 229 14.25 16.46 3.51
C ALA A 229 13.23 16.75 4.63
N LEU A 230 12.70 15.72 5.30
CA LEU A 230 11.73 15.88 6.39
C LEU A 230 12.30 16.73 7.54
N LEU A 231 13.56 16.51 7.91
CA LEU A 231 14.22 17.30 8.96
C LEU A 231 14.51 18.73 8.51
N LYS A 232 14.80 18.95 7.22
CA LYS A 232 14.97 20.29 6.63
C LYS A 232 13.64 21.04 6.64
N MET A 233 12.54 20.42 6.20
CA MET A 233 11.19 20.99 6.31
C MET A 233 10.88 21.40 7.74
N CYS A 234 11.19 20.55 8.73
CA CYS A 234 10.96 20.86 10.15
C CYS A 234 11.74 22.09 10.67
N ARG A 235 12.84 22.48 10.00
CA ARG A 235 13.63 23.68 10.33
C ARG A 235 13.15 24.90 9.55
N ASP A 236 12.88 24.73 8.27
CA ASP A 236 12.71 25.82 7.32
C ASP A 236 11.24 26.27 7.20
N GLU A 237 10.29 25.34 7.38
CA GLU A 237 8.86 25.63 7.24
C GLU A 237 8.24 26.09 8.55
N VAL A 238 7.55 27.24 8.50
CA VAL A 238 6.87 27.82 9.66
C VAL A 238 5.80 26.88 10.25
N GLY A 239 5.66 26.85 11.57
CA GLY A 239 4.61 26.07 12.22
C GLY A 239 4.79 24.56 12.11
N CYS A 240 6.04 24.06 12.15
CA CYS A 240 6.32 22.64 12.31
C CYS A 240 5.84 22.15 13.69
N GLY A 241 4.83 21.27 13.69
CA GLY A 241 4.28 20.64 14.89
C GLY A 241 4.75 19.20 15.11
N ILE A 242 5.71 18.70 14.32
CA ILE A 242 6.26 17.36 14.49
C ILE A 242 7.09 17.29 15.77
N THR A 243 6.81 16.32 16.65
CA THR A 243 7.49 16.22 17.94
C THR A 243 8.95 15.79 17.79
N PRO A 244 9.83 16.12 18.76
CA PRO A 244 11.19 15.60 18.80
C PRO A 244 11.26 14.06 18.76
N MET A 245 10.29 13.39 19.40
CA MET A 245 10.16 11.93 19.43
C MET A 245 9.93 11.34 18.02
N THR A 246 8.99 11.90 17.26
CA THR A 246 8.76 11.44 15.88
C THR A 246 9.99 11.66 15.01
N ARG A 247 10.68 12.80 15.16
CA ARG A 247 11.95 13.06 14.45
C ARG A 247 13.05 12.09 14.86
N SER A 248 13.12 11.65 16.13
CA SER A 248 14.09 10.63 16.54
C SER A 248 13.77 9.27 15.93
N TYR A 249 12.49 8.90 15.80
CA TYR A 249 12.13 7.67 15.10
C TYR A 249 12.58 7.69 13.65
N TRP A 250 12.39 8.80 12.92
CA TRP A 250 12.87 8.92 11.55
C TRP A 250 14.38 8.73 11.45
N ARG A 251 15.18 9.40 12.30
CA ARG A 251 16.64 9.22 12.33
C ARG A 251 17.03 7.77 12.61
N SER A 252 16.39 7.13 13.59
CA SER A 252 16.72 5.76 14.00
C SER A 252 16.48 4.71 12.91
N THR A 253 15.69 5.03 11.87
CA THR A 253 15.52 4.11 10.73
C THR A 253 16.78 3.96 9.90
N LEU A 254 17.70 4.93 9.96
CA LEU A 254 18.99 4.87 9.27
C LEU A 254 20.00 4.04 10.08
N ASP A 255 19.89 4.05 11.42
CA ASP A 255 20.73 3.21 12.28
C ASP A 255 20.45 1.71 12.08
N MET A 256 19.21 1.35 11.67
CA MET A 256 18.86 -0.02 11.31
C MET A 256 19.62 -0.55 10.10
N ALA A 257 20.06 0.33 9.20
CA ALA A 257 20.87 -0.03 8.04
C ALA A 257 22.31 -0.41 8.42
N LEU A 258 22.81 0.17 9.51
CA LEU A 258 24.19 0.03 9.97
C LEU A 258 24.39 -1.17 10.92
N ALA A 259 23.30 -1.73 11.45
CA ALA A 259 23.35 -2.99 12.15
C ALA A 259 23.43 -4.14 11.12
N PRO A 260 24.41 -5.07 11.21
CA PRO A 260 24.36 -6.28 10.40
C PRO A 260 23.04 -6.97 10.74
N VAL A 261 22.12 -7.03 9.77
CA VAL A 261 20.89 -7.83 9.90
C VAL A 261 21.34 -9.21 10.38
N PRO A 262 20.91 -9.68 11.57
CA PRO A 262 21.31 -10.99 12.03
C PRO A 262 20.72 -12.01 11.07
N ARG A 263 21.52 -12.43 10.08
CA ARG A 263 21.26 -13.62 9.29
C ARG A 263 21.37 -14.77 10.28
N THR A 264 20.21 -15.26 10.72
CA THR A 264 19.91 -16.50 11.44
C THR A 264 19.15 -16.26 12.75
N PHE A 265 17.85 -16.48 12.71
CA PHE A 265 17.17 -17.15 13.82
C PHE A 265 17.02 -18.63 13.43
N VAL A 266 18.15 -19.35 13.34
CA VAL A 266 18.12 -20.81 13.42
C VAL A 266 18.15 -21.12 14.90
N ALA A 267 16.98 -21.49 15.44
CA ALA A 267 16.89 -22.02 16.79
C ALA A 267 17.84 -23.23 16.90
N ARG A 268 18.95 -23.10 17.63
CA ARG A 268 19.73 -24.26 18.08
C ARG A 268 18.84 -25.02 19.06
N ALA A 269 18.29 -26.14 18.61
CA ALA A 269 17.87 -27.20 19.50
C ALA A 269 19.11 -27.70 20.23
N VAL A 270 19.20 -27.42 21.52
CA VAL A 270 20.13 -28.10 22.42
C VAL A 270 19.56 -29.50 22.64
N VAL A 271 20.12 -30.48 21.95
CA VAL A 271 19.98 -31.89 22.31
C VAL A 271 21.04 -32.14 23.37
N ASN A 272 20.62 -32.33 24.61
CA ASN A 272 21.47 -32.95 25.63
C ASN A 272 21.21 -34.45 25.59
N ALA A 273 22.29 -35.20 25.35
CA ALA A 273 22.42 -36.62 25.65
C ALA A 273 22.59 -36.83 27.16
#